data_AF-A0A556QRQ6-F1
#
_entry.id   AF-A0A556QRQ6-F1
#
_cell.length_a   1.000
_cell.length_b   1.000
_cell.length_c   1.000
_cell.angle_alpha   90.00
_cell.angle_beta   90.00
_cell.angle_gamma   90.00
#
_symmetry.space_group_name_H-M   'P 1'
#
loop_
_entity.id
_entity.type
_entity.pdbx_description
1 polymer ?
#
loop_
_entity_poly.entity_id
_entity_poly.type
_entity_poly.pdbx_seq_one_letter_code
_entity_poly.pdbx_strand_id
1 'polypeptide(L)'
;MRGKAVQVTAATSGLSIPNEVPAGGRIVFYRLQPAENSEAKPRRVTVADVNLGGTGPFLLFMAERPDSAELALQIVDDSWESHPVETIRLFNFSRRNVVVKIVIKELVVELLSGKDRVLPYGTTGQFWFQAATQEPEGWVMRVSAPQVSPPKTRITAILFDQKPTPDRPLTRELDLVKFIDVVPATPVP
;
A
#
# COMPACT_ATOMS: atom_id res chain seq x y z
N MET A 1 5.03 12.84 26.49
CA MET A 1 6.20 12.19 25.84
C MET A 1 6.44 12.88 24.50
N ARG A 2 7.68 13.29 24.21
CA ARG A 2 8.02 13.92 22.92
C ARG A 2 8.56 12.84 21.99
N GLY A 3 7.72 12.33 21.08
CA GLY A 3 8.18 11.44 20.02
C GLY A 3 9.13 12.17 19.06
N LYS A 4 10.04 11.43 18.42
CA LYS A 4 10.91 11.98 17.37
C LYS A 4 10.08 12.23 16.12
N ALA A 5 10.13 13.46 15.61
CA ALA A 5 9.52 13.78 14.32
C ALA A 5 10.30 13.08 13.20
N VAL A 6 9.60 12.35 12.34
CA VAL A 6 10.16 11.78 11.12
C VAL A 6 9.45 12.43 9.94
N GLN A 7 10.23 12.91 8.98
CA GLN A 7 9.67 13.42 7.74
C GLN A 7 9.29 12.22 6.87
N VAL A 8 8.00 12.13 6.54
CA VAL A 8 7.49 11.17 5.58
C VAL A 8 7.25 11.92 4.27
N THR A 9 8.07 11.64 3.27
CA THR A 9 7.83 12.13 1.91
C THR A 9 7.02 11.08 1.17
N ALA A 10 5.71 11.30 1.03
CA ALA A 10 4.90 10.53 0.10
C ALA A 10 5.23 10.98 -1.33
N ALA A 11 6.31 10.43 -1.91
CA ALA A 11 6.49 10.52 -3.35
C ALA A 11 5.39 9.71 -4.05
N THR A 12 5.13 10.00 -5.32
CA THR A 12 4.05 9.42 -6.14
C THR A 12 4.00 7.89 -6.22
N SER A 13 4.96 7.13 -5.67
CA SER A 13 4.87 5.66 -5.54
C SER A 13 5.80 5.00 -4.50
N GLY A 14 6.36 5.74 -3.53
CA GLY A 14 7.34 5.18 -2.58
C GLY A 14 6.74 4.86 -1.21
N LEU A 15 6.94 3.64 -0.71
CA LEU A 15 6.80 3.36 0.73
C LEU A 15 7.82 4.20 1.50
N SER A 16 7.43 4.69 2.67
CA SER A 16 8.38 5.34 3.58
C SER A 16 9.42 4.35 4.08
N ILE A 17 10.59 4.85 4.49
CA ILE A 17 11.56 4.06 5.27
C ILE A 17 10.82 3.46 6.48
N PRO A 18 11.02 2.18 6.83
CA PRO A 18 10.45 1.59 8.03
C PRO A 18 10.80 2.41 9.27
N ASN A 19 9.83 2.60 10.15
CA ASN A 19 10.01 3.32 11.41
C ASN A 19 9.61 2.42 12.57
N GLU A 20 10.36 2.50 13.68
CA GLU A 20 9.99 1.82 14.90
C GLU A 20 8.65 2.34 15.43
N VAL A 21 7.80 1.41 15.85
CA VAL A 21 6.54 1.75 16.50
C VAL A 21 6.86 2.34 17.88
N PRO A 22 6.38 3.56 18.21
CA PRO A 22 6.65 4.17 19.51
C PRO A 22 6.06 3.33 20.64
N ALA A 23 6.68 3.40 21.82
CA ALA A 23 6.16 2.76 23.03
C ALA A 23 4.71 3.20 23.29
N GLY A 24 3.78 2.24 23.35
CA GLY A 24 2.34 2.47 23.49
C GLY A 24 1.56 2.61 22.18
N GLY A 25 2.20 2.49 21.01
CA GLY A 25 1.53 2.33 19.72
C GLY A 25 0.82 3.56 19.15
N ARG A 26 0.87 4.71 19.83
CA ARG A 26 0.24 5.95 19.34
C ARG A 26 1.13 6.70 18.36
N ILE A 27 0.63 6.94 17.15
CA ILE A 27 1.30 7.72 16.10
C ILE A 27 0.41 8.93 15.76
N VAL A 28 1.03 10.11 15.70
CA VAL A 28 0.35 11.36 15.32
C VAL A 28 0.99 11.92 14.06
N PHE A 29 0.18 12.06 13.01
CA PHE A 29 0.57 12.72 11.78
C PHE A 29 0.19 14.20 11.85
N TYR A 30 1.11 15.07 11.45
CA TYR A 30 0.86 16.51 11.42
C TYR A 30 1.40 17.11 10.13
N ARG A 31 0.74 18.19 9.68
CA ARG A 31 1.22 19.08 8.64
C ARG A 31 1.88 20.29 9.29
N LEU A 32 3.01 20.72 8.76
CA LEU A 32 3.63 22.00 9.14
C LEU A 32 2.96 23.12 8.35
N GLN A 33 2.27 24.02 9.06
CA GLN A 33 1.81 25.28 8.48
C GLN A 33 2.94 26.30 8.53
N PRO A 34 3.15 27.07 7.44
CA PRO A 34 4.14 28.14 7.41
C PRO A 34 3.80 29.20 8.47
N ALA A 35 4.82 29.97 8.85
CA ALA A 35 4.62 31.12 9.73
C ALA A 35 3.76 32.19 9.04
N GLU A 36 2.81 32.78 9.76
CA GLU A 36 1.94 33.85 9.24
C GLU A 36 2.73 35.15 8.97
N ASN A 37 3.88 35.32 9.61
CA ASN A 37 4.81 36.43 9.42
C ASN A 37 6.24 36.00 9.76
N SER A 38 7.22 36.88 9.53
CA SER A 38 8.65 36.60 9.73
C SER A 38 9.05 36.32 11.19
N GLU A 39 8.20 36.66 12.16
CA GLU A 39 8.46 36.49 13.60
C GLU A 39 7.79 35.24 14.18
N ALA A 40 6.74 34.74 13.52
CA ALA A 40 6.04 33.54 13.94
C ALA A 40 6.83 32.28 13.61
N LYS A 41 6.70 31.24 14.46
CA LYS A 41 7.24 29.91 14.18
C LYS A 41 6.21 29.09 13.39
N PRO A 42 6.65 28.18 12.49
CA PRO A 42 5.76 27.21 11.87
C PRO A 42 4.96 26.43 12.91
N ARG A 43 3.66 26.26 12.67
CA ARG A 43 2.75 25.55 13.57
C ARG A 43 2.51 24.13 13.08
N ARG A 44 2.38 23.18 14.01
CA ARG A 44 1.99 21.79 13.71
C ARG A 44 0.48 21.67 13.79
N VAL A 45 -0.16 21.23 12.72
CA VAL A 45 -1.58 20.92 12.68
C VAL A 45 -1.73 19.42 12.57
N THR A 46 -2.35 18.79 13.55
CA THR A 46 -2.64 17.35 13.50
C THR A 46 -3.58 17.05 12.34
N VAL A 47 -3.21 16.08 11.50
CA VAL A 47 -4.02 15.64 10.36
C VAL A 47 -4.51 14.20 10.53
N ALA A 48 -3.88 13.42 11.41
CA ALA A 48 -4.42 12.15 11.90
C ALA A 48 -3.77 11.74 13.23
N ASP A 49 -4.50 10.99 14.04
CA ASP A 49 -4.06 10.42 15.31
C ASP A 49 -4.54 8.96 15.38
N VAL A 50 -3.61 8.03 15.50
CA VAL A 50 -3.88 6.59 15.42
C VAL A 50 -3.22 5.90 16.61
N ASN A 51 -3.92 4.92 17.16
CA ASN A 51 -3.36 3.96 18.10
C ASN A 51 -3.30 2.58 17.45
N LEU A 52 -2.09 2.06 17.31
CA LEU A 52 -1.80 0.76 16.71
C LEU A 52 -2.06 -0.42 17.66
N GLY A 53 -2.23 -0.16 18.96
CA GLY A 53 -2.58 -1.19 19.94
C GLY A 53 -1.49 -2.22 20.25
N GLY A 54 -0.27 -2.09 19.69
CA GLY A 54 0.82 -3.05 19.86
C GLY A 54 2.15 -2.59 19.24
N THR A 55 3.11 -3.52 19.15
CA THR A 55 4.50 -3.26 18.72
C THR A 55 4.81 -3.58 17.26
N GLY A 56 3.81 -4.02 16.48
CA GLY A 56 3.93 -4.26 15.04
C GLY A 56 4.45 -5.64 14.65
N PRO A 57 4.72 -5.86 13.35
CA PRO A 57 4.81 -4.85 12.27
C PRO A 57 3.46 -4.42 11.66
N PHE A 58 3.38 -3.17 11.19
CA PHE A 58 2.19 -2.59 10.55
C PHE A 58 2.53 -1.86 9.26
N LEU A 59 1.63 -1.93 8.27
CA LEU A 59 1.59 -1.06 7.10
C LEU A 59 0.49 0.00 7.30
N LEU A 60 0.84 1.27 7.06
CA LEU A 60 -0.09 2.40 7.15
C LEU A 60 -0.24 3.02 5.76
N PHE A 61 -1.44 2.94 5.21
CA PHE A 61 -1.80 3.66 3.99
C PHE A 61 -2.49 4.96 4.35
N MET A 62 -2.06 6.03 3.70
CA MET A 62 -2.55 7.39 3.97
C MET A 62 -3.05 7.99 2.67
N ALA A 63 -4.25 8.56 2.69
CA ALA A 63 -4.82 9.30 1.58
C ALA A 63 -5.38 10.64 2.08
N GLU A 64 -5.25 11.69 1.27
CA GLU A 64 -5.95 12.93 1.52
C GLU A 64 -7.46 12.72 1.32
N ARG A 65 -8.27 13.24 2.25
CA ARG A 65 -9.71 13.25 2.07
C ARG A 65 -10.09 14.43 1.16
N PRO A 66 -10.93 14.22 0.14
CA PRO A 66 -11.54 15.33 -0.58
C PRO A 66 -12.23 16.25 0.43
N ASP A 67 -11.94 17.55 0.35
CA ASP A 67 -12.55 18.61 1.17
C ASP A 67 -12.24 18.58 2.67
N SER A 68 -11.22 17.84 3.12
CA SER A 68 -10.78 17.87 4.52
C SER A 68 -9.26 18.00 4.65
N ALA A 69 -8.83 18.69 5.71
CA ALA A 69 -7.42 18.73 6.09
C ALA A 69 -6.95 17.44 6.79
N GLU A 70 -7.87 16.51 7.06
CA GLU A 70 -7.58 15.21 7.69
C GLU A 70 -7.12 14.17 6.67
N LEU A 71 -6.26 13.26 7.13
CA LEU A 71 -5.87 12.09 6.36
C LEU A 71 -6.82 10.92 6.66
N ALA A 72 -7.24 10.21 5.61
CA ALA A 72 -7.78 8.87 5.73
C ALA A 72 -6.62 7.89 5.97
N LEU A 73 -6.73 7.07 7.02
CA LEU A 73 -5.75 6.06 7.36
C LEU A 73 -6.36 4.66 7.22
N GLN A 74 -5.62 3.75 6.59
CA GLN A 74 -5.86 2.32 6.67
C GLN A 74 -4.63 1.65 7.29
N ILE A 75 -4.86 0.96 8.40
CA ILE A 75 -3.82 0.26 9.16
C ILE A 75 -3.96 -1.22 8.87
N VAL A 76 -2.84 -1.85 8.57
CA VAL A 76 -2.80 -3.24 8.19
C VAL A 76 -1.73 -3.92 9.00
N ASP A 77 -2.10 -5.02 9.66
CA ASP A 77 -1.13 -5.93 10.26
C ASP A 77 -0.31 -6.57 9.15
N ASP A 78 1.01 -6.43 9.24
CA ASP A 78 1.97 -6.98 8.28
C ASP A 78 2.92 -7.98 8.95
N SER A 79 2.48 -8.62 10.03
CA SER A 79 3.22 -9.71 10.67
C SER A 79 3.40 -10.92 9.74
N TRP A 80 4.30 -11.83 10.10
CA TRP A 80 4.50 -13.06 9.33
C TRP A 80 3.29 -14.01 9.42
N GLU A 81 2.51 -13.92 10.49
CA GLU A 81 1.28 -14.67 10.67
C GLU A 81 0.17 -14.16 9.74
N SER A 82 0.05 -12.84 9.57
CA SER A 82 -0.96 -12.21 8.71
C SER A 82 -0.53 -12.11 7.25
N HIS A 83 0.78 -12.00 6.98
CA HIS A 83 1.39 -11.96 5.65
C HIS A 83 2.55 -12.97 5.56
N PRO A 84 2.24 -14.27 5.44
CA PRO A 84 3.26 -15.30 5.42
C PRO A 84 4.09 -15.30 4.14
N VAL A 85 5.21 -15.99 4.18
CA VAL A 85 6.06 -16.22 3.01
C VAL A 85 5.29 -16.94 1.90
N GLU A 86 5.77 -16.76 0.67
CA GLU A 86 5.20 -17.35 -0.55
C GLU A 86 3.75 -16.89 -0.83
N THR A 87 3.40 -15.74 -0.27
CA THR A 87 2.13 -15.07 -0.51
C THR A 87 2.31 -13.66 -1.07
N ILE A 88 1.28 -13.21 -1.78
CA ILE A 88 1.12 -11.85 -2.24
C ILE A 88 -0.07 -11.23 -1.51
N ARG A 89 0.17 -10.16 -0.76
CA ARG A 89 -0.87 -9.27 -0.26
C ARG A 89 -1.15 -8.22 -1.32
N LEU A 90 -2.35 -8.29 -1.89
CA LEU A 90 -2.79 -7.42 -2.97
C LEU A 90 -3.80 -6.41 -2.44
N PHE A 91 -3.54 -5.12 -2.67
CA PHE A 91 -4.42 -4.01 -2.36
C PHE A 91 -5.08 -3.48 -3.63
N ASN A 92 -6.38 -3.23 -3.57
CA ASN A 92 -7.08 -2.46 -4.59
C ASN A 92 -7.38 -1.05 -4.09
N PHE A 93 -6.55 -0.08 -4.48
CA PHE A 93 -6.80 1.36 -4.27
C PHE A 93 -7.30 2.06 -5.54
N SER A 94 -7.68 1.31 -6.56
CA SER A 94 -8.45 1.88 -7.67
C SER A 94 -9.87 2.22 -7.19
N ARG A 95 -10.55 3.12 -7.88
CA ARG A 95 -11.94 3.48 -7.65
C ARG A 95 -12.92 2.38 -8.09
N ARG A 96 -12.43 1.33 -8.73
CA ARG A 96 -13.22 0.29 -9.40
C ARG A 96 -13.06 -1.04 -8.68
N ASN A 97 -14.03 -1.93 -8.85
CA ASN A 97 -13.83 -3.33 -8.50
C ASN A 97 -12.85 -3.95 -9.50
N VAL A 98 -11.97 -4.80 -8.99
CA VAL A 98 -10.95 -5.46 -9.79
C VAL A 98 -11.05 -6.96 -9.57
N VAL A 99 -11.02 -7.73 -10.65
CA VAL A 99 -10.78 -9.16 -10.60
C VAL A 99 -9.32 -9.41 -10.95
N VAL A 100 -8.66 -10.22 -10.12
CA VAL A 100 -7.25 -10.55 -10.26
C VAL A 100 -7.11 -12.04 -10.42
N LYS A 101 -6.30 -12.43 -11.40
CA LYS A 101 -5.93 -13.83 -11.66
C LYS A 101 -4.43 -14.02 -11.47
N ILE A 102 -4.07 -15.01 -10.64
CA ILE A 102 -2.70 -15.54 -10.52
C ILE A 102 -2.67 -16.91 -11.19
N VAL A 103 -2.09 -16.95 -12.40
CA VAL A 103 -2.27 -18.07 -13.34
C VAL A 103 -1.66 -19.39 -12.85
N ILE A 104 -0.61 -19.39 -12.02
CA ILE A 104 0.01 -20.65 -11.54
C ILE A 104 -1.01 -21.57 -10.85
N LYS A 105 -1.95 -20.98 -10.12
CA LYS A 105 -2.97 -21.71 -9.37
C LYS A 105 -4.37 -21.54 -9.95
N GLU A 106 -4.49 -20.91 -11.12
CA GLU A 106 -5.78 -20.48 -11.69
C GLU A 106 -6.65 -19.72 -10.65
N LEU A 107 -5.98 -19.05 -9.70
CA LEU A 107 -6.66 -18.41 -8.58
C LEU A 107 -7.23 -17.08 -9.05
N VAL A 108 -8.55 -16.97 -9.03
CA VAL A 108 -9.28 -15.76 -9.38
C VAL A 108 -9.90 -15.19 -8.11
N VAL A 109 -9.66 -13.91 -7.85
CA VAL A 109 -10.25 -13.19 -6.73
C VAL A 109 -10.80 -11.84 -7.18
N GLU A 110 -11.98 -11.51 -6.69
CA GLU A 110 -12.52 -10.16 -6.78
C GLU A 110 -12.08 -9.35 -5.56
N LEU A 111 -11.54 -8.16 -5.80
CA LEU A 111 -11.20 -7.17 -4.79
C LEU A 111 -12.03 -5.91 -5.01
N LEU A 112 -12.84 -5.57 -4.00
CA LEU A 112 -13.53 -4.29 -3.93
C LEU A 112 -12.53 -3.14 -3.72
N SER A 113 -12.93 -1.93 -4.10
CA SER A 113 -12.14 -0.72 -3.82
C SER A 113 -11.87 -0.55 -2.32
N GLY A 114 -10.63 -0.23 -1.96
CA GLY A 114 -10.14 -0.09 -0.59
C GLY A 114 -9.94 -1.40 0.18
N LYS A 115 -10.06 -2.56 -0.48
CA LYS A 115 -9.87 -3.87 0.15
C LYS A 115 -8.56 -4.53 -0.28
N ASP A 116 -8.12 -5.46 0.55
CA ASP A 116 -6.95 -6.29 0.30
C ASP A 116 -7.25 -7.78 0.40
N ARG A 117 -6.35 -8.58 -0.16
CA ARG A 117 -6.38 -10.02 -0.06
C ARG A 117 -4.98 -10.60 -0.04
N VAL A 118 -4.74 -11.57 0.82
CA VAL A 118 -3.53 -12.39 0.81
C VAL A 118 -3.78 -13.66 -0.01
N LEU A 119 -2.92 -13.92 -0.98
CA LEU A 119 -3.04 -15.04 -1.92
C LEU A 119 -1.72 -15.80 -1.99
N PRO A 120 -1.71 -17.14 -2.02
CA PRO A 120 -0.47 -17.88 -2.21
C PRO A 120 -0.06 -17.86 -3.68
N TYR A 121 1.19 -17.49 -3.99
CA TYR A 121 1.71 -17.53 -5.36
C TYR A 121 2.53 -18.81 -5.66
N GLY A 122 2.98 -19.54 -4.63
CA GLY A 122 3.71 -20.81 -4.77
C GLY A 122 5.24 -20.66 -4.89
N THR A 123 5.94 -21.78 -5.15
CA THR A 123 7.41 -21.87 -5.08
C THR A 123 8.12 -21.69 -6.44
N THR A 124 7.38 -21.58 -7.52
CA THR A 124 7.86 -21.73 -8.91
C THR A 124 8.61 -20.52 -9.46
N GLY A 125 8.94 -19.52 -8.64
CA GLY A 125 9.82 -18.41 -9.01
C GLY A 125 9.22 -17.35 -9.94
N GLN A 126 8.16 -17.68 -10.70
CA GLN A 126 7.46 -16.76 -11.60
C GLN A 126 5.98 -17.11 -11.74
N PHE A 127 5.08 -16.13 -11.64
CA PHE A 127 3.64 -16.26 -11.95
C PHE A 127 3.20 -15.26 -13.02
N TRP A 128 2.12 -15.56 -13.74
CA TRP A 128 1.45 -14.56 -14.56
C TRP A 128 0.38 -13.84 -13.74
N PHE A 129 0.45 -12.51 -13.69
CA PHE A 129 -0.52 -11.65 -13.01
C PHE A 129 -1.42 -11.00 -14.05
N GLN A 130 -2.73 -11.10 -13.84
CA GLN A 130 -3.72 -10.39 -14.64
C GLN A 130 -4.68 -9.65 -13.73
N ALA A 131 -5.01 -8.42 -14.07
CA ALA A 131 -6.04 -7.64 -13.40
C ALA A 131 -7.00 -7.05 -14.43
N ALA A 132 -8.30 -7.20 -14.17
CA ALA A 132 -9.38 -6.66 -14.97
C ALA A 132 -10.29 -5.77 -14.12
N THR A 133 -10.74 -4.66 -14.67
CA THR A 133 -11.70 -3.75 -14.02
C THR A 133 -13.11 -4.00 -14.51
N GLN A 134 -14.09 -3.82 -13.63
CA GLN A 134 -15.50 -3.82 -14.03
C GLN A 134 -15.81 -2.50 -14.76
N GLU A 135 -16.24 -2.60 -16.02
CA GLU A 135 -16.73 -1.50 -16.85
C GLU A 135 -18.20 -1.77 -17.24
N PRO A 136 -18.93 -0.80 -17.82
CA PRO A 136 -20.34 -1.00 -18.21
C PRO A 136 -20.55 -2.18 -19.17
N GLU A 137 -19.59 -2.44 -20.05
CA GLU A 137 -19.64 -3.47 -21.09
C GLU A 137 -19.15 -4.85 -20.58
N GLY A 138 -18.65 -4.93 -19.34
CA GLY A 138 -18.10 -6.15 -18.75
C GLY A 138 -16.72 -5.95 -18.13
N TRP A 139 -16.03 -7.06 -17.90
CA TRP A 139 -14.67 -7.07 -17.35
C TRP A 139 -13.65 -6.76 -18.46
N VAL A 140 -12.84 -5.73 -18.24
CA VAL A 140 -11.79 -5.32 -19.18
C VAL A 140 -10.43 -5.51 -18.53
N MET A 141 -9.58 -6.34 -19.15
CA MET A 141 -8.21 -6.58 -18.69
C MET A 141 -7.37 -5.30 -18.84
N ARG A 142 -6.75 -4.85 -17.75
CA ARG A 142 -5.90 -3.64 -17.70
C ARG A 142 -4.44 -3.98 -17.49
N VAL A 143 -4.14 -5.02 -16.72
CA VAL A 143 -2.78 -5.48 -16.46
C VAL A 143 -2.68 -6.95 -16.86
N SER A 144 -1.63 -7.30 -17.59
CA SER A 144 -1.28 -8.69 -17.90
C SER A 144 0.24 -8.76 -18.06
N ALA A 145 0.93 -9.31 -17.06
CA ALA A 145 2.39 -9.36 -17.07
C ALA A 145 2.94 -10.53 -16.26
N PRO A 146 4.07 -11.12 -16.69
CA PRO A 146 4.81 -12.07 -15.87
C PRO A 146 5.40 -11.34 -14.65
N GLN A 147 5.35 -12.00 -13.50
CA GLN A 147 5.87 -11.52 -12.23
C GLN A 147 6.89 -12.50 -11.71
N VAL A 148 8.08 -11.99 -11.39
CA VAL A 148 9.08 -12.76 -10.63
C VAL A 148 8.67 -12.77 -9.16
N SER A 149 8.76 -13.94 -8.55
CA SER A 149 8.36 -14.23 -7.17
C SER A 149 9.39 -15.14 -6.51
N PRO A 150 10.51 -14.59 -6.01
CA PRO A 150 11.58 -15.39 -5.47
C PRO A 150 11.08 -16.27 -4.30
N PRO A 151 11.65 -17.48 -4.12
CA PRO A 151 11.32 -18.33 -2.98
C PRO A 151 11.60 -17.62 -1.65
N LYS A 152 10.86 -17.98 -0.59
CA LYS A 152 11.01 -17.37 0.75
C LYS A 152 10.89 -15.85 0.76
N THR A 153 10.03 -15.31 -0.11
CA THR A 153 9.67 -13.89 -0.09
C THR A 153 8.19 -13.75 0.18
N ARG A 154 7.76 -12.56 0.57
CA ARG A 154 6.35 -12.16 0.51
C ARG A 154 6.26 -10.92 -0.34
N ILE A 155 5.13 -10.72 -0.99
CA ILE A 155 4.96 -9.68 -1.99
C ILE A 155 3.82 -8.76 -1.56
N THR A 156 4.09 -7.47 -1.44
CA THR A 156 3.03 -6.47 -1.31
C THR A 156 2.80 -5.84 -2.68
N ALA A 157 1.59 -5.97 -3.19
CA ALA A 157 1.20 -5.42 -4.49
C ALA A 157 0.04 -4.44 -4.31
N ILE A 158 0.11 -3.31 -5.00
CA ILE A 158 -0.86 -2.24 -4.90
C ILE A 158 -1.33 -1.90 -6.31
N LEU A 159 -2.64 -2.00 -6.52
CA LEU A 159 -3.32 -1.58 -7.73
C LEU A 159 -3.95 -0.20 -7.50
N PHE A 160 -3.73 0.74 -8.42
CA PHE A 160 -4.39 2.04 -8.39
C PHE A 160 -4.67 2.55 -9.80
N ASP A 161 -5.62 3.47 -9.92
CA ASP A 161 -5.94 4.10 -11.20
C ASP A 161 -4.76 4.97 -11.65
N GLN A 162 -4.36 4.82 -12.91
CA GLN A 162 -3.38 5.72 -13.51
C GLN A 162 -3.92 7.16 -13.49
N LYS A 163 -3.08 8.12 -13.12
CA LYS A 163 -3.48 9.53 -13.14
C LYS A 163 -3.64 10.01 -14.59
N PRO A 164 -4.71 10.77 -14.92
CA PRO A 164 -4.83 11.43 -16.20
C PRO A 164 -3.62 12.31 -16.50
N THR A 165 -3.16 12.27 -17.75
CA THR A 165 -2.11 13.16 -18.26
C THR A 165 -2.71 14.05 -19.36
N PRO A 166 -2.05 15.18 -19.73
CA PRO A 166 -2.52 15.99 -20.86
C PRO A 166 -2.71 15.19 -22.15
N ASP A 167 -1.83 14.20 -22.41
CA ASP A 167 -1.92 13.33 -23.59
C ASP A 167 -2.97 12.21 -23.44
N ARG A 168 -3.35 11.86 -22.20
CA ARG A 168 -4.33 10.81 -21.87
C ARG A 168 -5.29 11.29 -20.77
N PRO A 169 -6.16 12.27 -21.05
CA PRO A 169 -7.00 12.90 -20.04
C PRO A 169 -8.12 11.99 -19.51
N LEU A 170 -8.42 10.92 -20.25
CA LEU A 170 -9.47 9.95 -19.92
C LEU A 170 -8.92 8.53 -19.68
N THR A 171 -7.67 8.42 -19.21
CA THR A 171 -7.08 7.10 -18.92
C THR A 171 -7.94 6.33 -17.92
N ARG A 172 -8.16 5.05 -18.22
CA ARG A 172 -8.82 4.07 -17.35
C ARG A 172 -7.87 2.92 -17.04
N GLU A 173 -6.58 3.12 -17.24
CA GLU A 173 -5.58 2.12 -16.96
C GLU A 173 -5.37 1.93 -15.45
N LEU A 174 -4.84 0.76 -15.11
CA LEU A 174 -4.41 0.43 -13.76
C LEU A 174 -2.89 0.32 -13.74
N ASP A 175 -2.29 0.96 -12.76
CA ASP A 175 -0.89 0.75 -12.44
C ASP A 175 -0.78 -0.29 -11.33
N LEU A 176 0.27 -1.12 -11.41
CA LEU A 176 0.65 -2.11 -10.40
C LEU A 176 2.01 -1.74 -9.84
N VAL A 177 2.06 -1.42 -8.54
CA VAL A 177 3.32 -1.28 -7.81
C VAL A 177 3.53 -2.50 -6.93
N LYS A 178 4.74 -3.05 -6.94
CA LYS A 178 5.08 -4.28 -6.25
C LYS A 178 6.32 -4.10 -5.39
N PHE A 179 6.28 -4.64 -4.18
CA PHE A 179 7.37 -4.73 -3.23
C PHE A 179 7.61 -6.19 -2.87
N ILE A 180 8.86 -6.56 -2.69
CA ILE A 180 9.27 -7.94 -2.38
C ILE A 180 10.09 -7.88 -1.09
N ASP A 181 9.56 -8.47 -0.04
CA ASP A 181 10.28 -8.64 1.22
C ASP A 181 10.92 -10.02 1.21
N VAL A 182 12.25 -10.05 1.34
CA VAL A 182 12.99 -11.30 1.49
C VAL A 182 13.09 -11.64 2.97
N VAL A 183 12.77 -12.87 3.34
CA VAL A 183 13.01 -13.34 4.72
C VAL A 183 14.50 -13.22 4.99
N PRO A 184 14.92 -12.52 6.07
CA PRO A 184 16.32 -12.50 6.47
C PRO A 184 16.80 -13.93 6.62
N ALA A 185 17.95 -14.27 6.02
CA ALA A 185 18.56 -15.56 6.30
C ALA A 185 18.76 -15.66 7.81
N THR A 186 18.16 -16.68 8.44
CA THR A 186 18.42 -16.95 9.86
C THR A 186 19.93 -17.04 10.03
N PRO A 187 20.56 -16.28 10.93
CA PRO A 187 21.96 -16.51 11.25
C PRO A 187 22.06 -17.98 11.65
N VAL A 188 22.90 -18.74 10.93
CA VAL A 188 23.26 -20.08 11.37
C VAL A 188 23.96 -19.88 12.72
N PRO A 189 23.49 -20.51 13.81
CA PRO A 189 24.13 -20.40 15.11
C PRO A 189 25.58 -20.90 15.09
#